data_AF-A0AAV8X0N5-F1
#
_entry.id   AF-A0AAV8X0N5-F1
#
_cell.length_a   1.000
_cell.length_b   1.000
_cell.length_c   1.000
_cell.angle_alpha   90.00
_cell.angle_beta   90.00
_cell.angle_gamma   90.00
#
_symmetry.space_group_name_H-M   'P 1'
#
loop_
_entity.id
_entity.type
_entity.pdbx_description
1 polymer ?
#
loop_
_entity_poly.entity_id
_entity_poly.type
_entity_poly.pdbx_seq_one_letter_code
_entity_poly.pdbx_strand_id
1 'polypeptide(L)' 'WPKVCSDIVTRSQWGGRIPVAVDYAIVPVNFVVIHHTVTPECDDKDSCSKIMQSIQNFHIDELEFHDVGYNRQKLCLLMI' A
#
# COMPACT_ATOMS: atom_id res chain seq x y z
N TRP A 1 -16.93 -16.30 9.87
CA TRP A 1 -15.88 -15.55 9.15
C TRP A 1 -14.57 -15.78 9.87
N PRO A 2 -13.51 -16.31 9.24
CA PRO A 2 -12.27 -16.55 9.96
C PRO A 2 -11.74 -15.20 10.47
N LYS A 3 -11.51 -15.12 11.79
CA LYS A 3 -11.07 -13.90 12.49
C LYS A 3 -9.58 -13.58 12.28
N VAL A 4 -8.89 -14.32 11.42
CA VAL A 4 -7.45 -14.19 11.20
C VAL A 4 -7.24 -13.41 9.90
N CYS A 5 -6.90 -12.13 10.05
CA CYS A 5 -6.33 -11.36 8.96
C CYS A 5 -4.95 -11.95 8.65
N SER A 6 -4.71 -12.31 7.38
CA SER A 6 -3.38 -12.67 6.89
C SER A 6 -2.34 -11.62 7.29
N ASP A 7 -1.11 -12.04 7.56
CA ASP A 7 -0.02 -11.16 8.01
C ASP A 7 0.13 -9.96 7.08
N ILE A 8 -0.16 -8.76 7.60
CA ILE A 8 -0.02 -7.50 6.88
C ILE A 8 1.43 -7.04 7.00
N VAL A 9 2.10 -6.83 5.87
CA VAL A 9 3.44 -6.22 5.87
C VAL A 9 3.31 -4.74 6.21
N THR A 10 3.85 -4.36 7.35
CA THR A 10 3.84 -2.98 7.85
C THR A 10 4.75 -2.08 7.01
N ARG A 11 4.51 -0.77 7.09
CA ARG A 11 5.32 0.26 6.41
C ARG A 11 6.81 0.10 6.64
N SER A 12 7.22 -0.15 7.89
CA SER A 12 8.63 -0.36 8.22
C SER A 12 9.20 -1.64 7.61
N GLN A 13 8.39 -2.71 7.47
CA GLN A 13 8.85 -3.99 6.93
C GLN A 13 9.10 -3.99 5.41
N TRP A 14 8.47 -3.08 4.64
CA TRP A 14 8.75 -2.88 3.22
C TRP A 14 9.64 -1.66 2.94
N GLY A 15 10.13 -0.96 3.97
CA GLY A 15 11.06 0.16 3.85
C GLY A 15 10.40 1.50 3.50
N GLY A 16 9.12 1.68 3.81
CA GLY A 16 8.37 2.90 3.53
C GLY A 16 8.75 4.09 4.41
N ARG A 17 8.78 5.28 3.80
CA ARG A 17 9.02 6.58 4.43
C ARG A 17 7.83 6.99 5.30
N ILE A 18 8.07 7.92 6.24
CA ILE A 18 7.02 8.46 7.14
C ILE A 18 6.07 9.33 6.31
N PRO A 19 4.73 9.23 6.52
CA PRO A 19 3.78 10.10 5.84
C PRO A 19 4.03 11.56 6.20
N VAL A 20 3.78 12.46 5.25
CA VAL A 20 3.88 13.91 5.44
C VAL A 20 2.82 14.40 6.43
N ALA A 21 1.62 13.84 6.35
CA ALA A 21 0.51 14.11 7.26
C ALA A 21 -0.43 12.89 7.35
N VAL A 22 -1.29 12.85 8.36
CA VAL A 22 -2.21 11.73 8.62
C VAL A 22 -3.61 12.26 8.91
N ASP A 23 -4.57 11.81 8.10
CA ASP A 23 -6.00 12.01 8.31
C ASP A 23 -6.67 10.68 8.68
N TYR A 24 -7.60 10.72 9.63
CA TYR A 24 -8.25 9.51 10.15
C TYR A 24 -9.61 9.29 9.50
N ALA A 25 -9.86 8.07 9.00
CA ALA A 25 -11.16 7.67 8.49
C ALA A 25 -12.16 7.41 9.62
N ILE A 26 -13.43 7.76 9.39
CA ILE A 26 -14.53 7.39 10.28
C ILE A 26 -14.76 5.88 10.19
N VAL A 27 -14.80 5.21 11.34
CA VAL A 27 -15.04 3.77 11.45
C VAL A 27 -16.47 3.48 11.94
N PRO A 28 -17.14 2.43 11.42
CA PRO A 28 -16.66 1.50 10.41
C PRO A 28 -16.70 2.07 8.98
N VAL A 29 -15.76 1.64 8.14
CA VAL A 29 -15.75 2.00 6.71
C VAL A 29 -16.78 1.13 5.98
N ASN A 30 -17.68 1.75 5.22
CA ASN A 30 -18.80 1.06 4.55
C ASN A 30 -18.48 0.56 3.13
N PHE A 31 -17.41 1.08 2.52
CA PHE A 31 -17.06 0.79 1.13
C PHE A 31 -15.60 0.38 1.00
N VAL A 32 -15.34 -0.58 0.12
CA VAL A 32 -13.98 -1.00 -0.28
C VAL A 32 -13.87 -0.78 -1.78
N VAL A 33 -12.87 -0.02 -2.22
CA VAL A 33 -12.57 0.20 -3.64
C VAL A 33 -11.30 -0.57 -3.99
N ILE A 34 -11.37 -1.40 -5.02
CA ILE A 34 -10.27 -2.25 -5.48
C ILE A 34 -9.65 -1.61 -6.73
N HIS A 35 -8.33 -1.47 -6.72
CA HIS A 35 -7.55 -0.88 -7.81
C HIS A 35 -6.29 -1.70 -8.10
N HIS A 36 -5.83 -1.66 -9.35
CA HIS A 36 -4.50 -2.10 -9.74
C HIS A 36 -3.55 -0.89 -9.86
N THR A 37 -2.25 -1.10 -9.74
CA THR A 37 -1.22 -0.04 -9.74
C THR A 37 -0.72 0.35 -11.13
N VAL A 38 -0.98 -0.47 -12.16
CA VAL A 38 -0.40 -0.31 -13.52
C VAL A 38 1.14 -0.31 -13.48
N THR A 39 1.74 -1.01 -12.51
CA THR A 39 3.19 -1.27 -12.44
C THR A 39 3.48 -2.70 -12.91
N PRO A 40 4.76 -3.05 -13.17
CA PRO A 40 5.14 -4.45 -13.26
C PRO A 40 4.66 -5.23 -12.03
N GLU A 41 4.39 -6.51 -12.23
CA GLU A 41 4.07 -7.43 -11.14
C GLU A 41 5.33 -7.81 -10.35
N CYS A 42 5.11 -8.38 -9.16
CA CYS A 42 6.16 -8.83 -8.27
C CYS A 42 5.66 -10.04 -7.46
N ASP A 43 6.56 -10.98 -7.19
CA ASP A 43 6.22 -12.27 -6.58
C ASP A 43 7.03 -12.58 -5.31
N ASP A 44 7.95 -11.70 -4.93
CA ASP A 44 8.76 -11.84 -3.74
C ASP A 44 8.78 -10.54 -2.93
N LYS A 45 9.09 -10.66 -1.64
CA LYS A 45 9.06 -9.53 -0.71
C LYS A 45 9.98 -8.40 -1.15
N ASP A 46 11.15 -8.69 -1.69
CA ASP A 46 12.15 -7.68 -2.00
C ASP A 46 11.78 -6.92 -3.27
N SER A 47 11.33 -7.62 -4.33
CA SER A 47 10.82 -6.98 -5.54
C SER A 47 9.58 -6.15 -5.25
N CYS A 48 8.62 -6.68 -4.48
CA CYS A 48 7.42 -5.94 -4.12
C CYS A 48 7.69 -4.74 -3.21
N SER A 49 8.64 -4.85 -2.28
CA SER A 49 9.05 -3.71 -1.44
C SER A 49 9.66 -2.58 -2.28
N LYS A 50 10.46 -2.91 -3.31
CA LYS A 50 11.02 -1.91 -4.24
C LYS A 50 9.94 -1.20 -5.04
N ILE A 51 8.94 -1.94 -5.54
CA ILE A 51 7.81 -1.33 -6.25
C ILE A 51 7.02 -0.42 -5.32
N MET A 52 6.72 -0.86 -4.09
CA MET A 52 6.02 -0.04 -3.09
C MET A 52 6.78 1.24 -2.75
N GLN A 53 8.10 1.18 -2.59
CA GLN A 53 8.93 2.37 -2.37
C GLN A 53 8.87 3.33 -3.56
N SER A 54 8.93 2.81 -4.79
CA SER A 54 8.80 3.62 -6.01
C SER A 54 7.45 4.33 -6.10
N ILE A 55 6.36 3.61 -5.83
CA ILE A 55 5.00 4.17 -5.79
C ILE A 55 4.91 5.26 -4.72
N GLN A 56 5.46 5.01 -3.51
CA GLN A 56 5.43 5.99 -2.43
C GLN A 56 6.20 7.26 -2.80
N ASN A 57 7.38 7.13 -3.39
CA ASN A 57 8.17 8.28 -3.82
C ASN A 57 7.42 9.06 -4.91
N PHE A 58 6.84 8.39 -5.90
CA PHE A 58 6.04 9.06 -6.93
C PHE A 58 4.84 9.82 -6.35
N HIS A 59 4.08 9.19 -5.45
CA HIS A 59 2.93 9.82 -4.83
C HIS A 59 3.31 11.02 -3.95
N ILE A 60 4.37 10.91 -3.15
CA ILE A 60 4.78 12.00 -2.25
C ILE A 60 5.52 13.11 -3.00
N ASP A 61 6.53 12.76 -3.78
CA ASP A 61 7.48 13.71 -4.35
C ASP A 61 6.95 14.35 -5.64
N GLU A 62 6.15 13.64 -6.45
CA GLU A 62 5.66 14.13 -7.76
C GLU A 62 4.17 14.51 -7.74
N LEU A 63 3.33 13.79 -6.99
CA LEU A 63 1.89 14.08 -6.89
C LEU A 63 1.52 14.89 -5.65
N GLU A 64 2.49 15.20 -4.79
CA GLU A 64 2.29 15.97 -3.54
C GLU A 64 1.28 15.33 -2.57
N PHE A 65 1.14 14.00 -2.60
CA PHE A 65 0.30 13.28 -1.64
C PHE A 65 0.99 13.18 -0.29
N HIS A 66 0.19 12.98 0.76
CA HIS A 66 0.72 12.80 2.11
C HIS A 66 1.35 11.42 2.35
N ASP A 67 0.96 10.39 1.59
CA ASP A 67 1.51 9.04 1.59
C ASP A 67 1.11 8.32 0.29
N VAL A 68 1.31 7.00 0.20
CA VAL A 68 0.72 6.16 -0.84
C VAL A 68 -0.80 6.35 -0.86
N GLY A 69 -1.39 6.63 -2.03
CA GLY A 69 -2.84 6.84 -2.18
C GLY A 69 -3.74 5.61 -1.94
N TYR A 70 -3.21 4.51 -1.42
CA TYR A 70 -3.94 3.26 -1.19
C TYR A 70 -3.76 2.78 0.26
N ASN A 71 -4.86 2.38 0.91
CA ASN A 71 -4.83 1.94 2.32
C ASN A 71 -4.17 0.57 2.51
N ARG A 72 -4.37 -0.35 1.57
CA ARG A 72 -3.79 -1.70 1.59
C ARG A 72 -3.40 -2.10 0.18
N GLN A 73 -2.09 -2.17 -0.06
CA GLN A 73 -1.56 -2.82 -1.24
C GLN A 73 -1.20 -4.27 -0.90
N LYS A 74 -1.62 -5.21 -1.74
CA LYS A 74 -1.11 -6.58 -1.62
C LYS A 74 0.37 -6.57 -1.97
N LEU A 75 1.20 -6.84 -0.96
CA LEU A 75 2.65 -6.96 -1.13
C LEU A 75 3.08 -8.29 -1.77
N CYS A 76 2.14 -9.20 -1.99
CA CYS A 76 2.23 -10.40 -2.82
C CYS A 76 0.79 -10.83 -3.16
N LEU A 77 0.65 -11.44 -4.34
CA LEU A 77 -0.54 -12.11 -4.89
C LEU A 77 -1.48 -11.29 -5.79
N LEU A 78 -1.14 -11.39 -7.08
CA LEU A 78 -1.95 -11.76 -8.25
C LEU A 78 -3.15 -10.89 -8.64
N MET A 79 -3.13 -10.54 -9.93
CA MET A 79 -4.19 -10.00 -10.78
C MET A 79 -5.60 -10.38 -10.34
N ILE A 80 -6.42 -9.35 -10.09
CA ILE A 80 -7.76 -9.19 -10.66
C ILE A 80 -7.92 -7.72 -11.02
#